data_AF-A0A8J3NKT9-F1
#
_entry.id   AF-A0A8J3NKT9-F1
#
_cell.length_a   1.000
_cell.length_b   1.000
_cell.length_c   1.000
_cell.angle_alpha   90.00
_cell.angle_beta   90.00
_cell.angle_gamma   90.00
#
_symmetry.space_group_name_H-M   'P 1'
#
loop_
_entity.id
_entity.type
_entity.pdbx_description
1 polymer ?
#
loop_
_entity_poly.entity_id
_entity_poly.type
_entity_poly.pdbx_seq_one_letter_code
_entity_poly.pdbx_strand_id
1 'polypeptide(L)'
;MFRPDANTRYDALTADGSDWDEDGSGYGSAAGGWIWPGRGLFRVQSRGVYTSYASEYAAAPANRKDLFEGTVNVHWKAGLKLRGKTGDTGFAARQGDTVVHLATSGSLSAFTVGGLVNIRAANSLNFYAQQNVTPADGTLQNIHMRQQIFTITAVDSTNRTITVDKPLEYDVPVTSTSDGSAAINGAVYDSKAAPLVDPVLGVGFENFAMTQDMPGLNAADAVHNYGNMSPADEMHGIVFKWAANSWVRGISATMTGSHPIVSEEAYRLQIVGNSFDGSWNKGKGGNGYFRGSRVWDSLYAGNVSRNLRHFTFQWSASGNVVIGNDFDSDVNLHGGWERNNLIELNTVTVPYEHRSGSCTANCGEEGGGGPDASTWFPIWWGAGKKAVKWSGSSGPRNVFFNNTMTKQLTAGAAYTPYYADRQRIYQFGWNGTGWKHLDSGGTPIPDWASREQLDYTGGHGVDATRTDPAQSLFLKSLTGTPSPSAPASPSAPASPSASPSPSASPSAAPSASPSAPSSCLTARTVKTSSWSTGYGMDVFIKNNCATATTAWRVEFDLPASTTVSSSWSSTRTSSAQHHTFVNVAYNGDIAPGQEESFGFNAAGTANPYNITPR
;
A
#
# COMPACT_ATOMS: atom_id res chain seq x y z
N MET A 1 -16.52 14.49 -7.32
CA MET A 1 -17.24 14.89 -6.10
C MET A 1 -18.20 13.76 -5.73
N PHE A 2 -18.20 13.32 -4.47
CA PHE A 2 -19.07 12.23 -4.01
C PHE A 2 -19.67 12.58 -2.64
N ARG A 3 -20.77 11.92 -2.29
CA ARG A 3 -21.44 12.05 -0.98
C ARG A 3 -21.91 10.66 -0.54
N PRO A 4 -21.73 10.28 0.74
CA PRO A 4 -22.42 9.13 1.29
C PRO A 4 -23.94 9.31 1.15
N ASP A 5 -24.62 8.24 0.76
CA ASP A 5 -26.07 8.15 0.72
C ASP A 5 -26.60 7.32 1.90
N ALA A 6 -27.91 7.10 1.97
CA ALA A 6 -28.52 6.30 3.04
C ALA A 6 -27.99 4.85 3.12
N ASN A 7 -27.35 4.34 2.06
CA ASN A 7 -26.81 2.98 2.01
C ASN A 7 -25.33 2.91 2.38
N THR A 8 -24.61 4.01 2.25
CA THR A 8 -23.16 4.08 2.45
C THR A 8 -22.77 4.88 3.68
N ARG A 9 -23.63 5.77 4.17
CA ARG A 9 -23.46 6.44 5.47
C ARG A 9 -23.49 5.43 6.61
N TYR A 10 -22.63 5.62 7.61
CA TYR A 10 -22.66 4.82 8.83
C TYR A 10 -23.81 5.29 9.72
N ASP A 11 -24.67 4.35 10.09
CA ASP A 11 -25.88 4.57 10.88
C ASP A 11 -25.72 4.13 12.35
N ALA A 12 -24.60 3.50 12.69
CA ALA A 12 -24.18 3.22 14.07
C ALA A 12 -22.91 3.99 14.38
N LEU A 13 -22.93 4.78 15.45
CA LEU A 13 -21.79 5.52 15.99
C LEU A 13 -21.50 5.03 17.40
N THR A 14 -20.26 5.23 17.85
CA THR A 14 -19.85 4.90 19.22
C THR A 14 -20.74 5.64 20.23
N ALA A 15 -20.80 5.16 21.48
CA ALA A 15 -21.64 5.77 22.52
C ALA A 15 -21.33 7.25 22.79
N ASP A 16 -20.08 7.67 22.58
CA ASP A 16 -19.62 9.07 22.67
C ASP A 16 -19.81 9.86 21.36
N GLY A 17 -20.34 9.21 20.31
CA GLY A 17 -20.55 9.77 18.97
C GLY A 17 -19.27 10.13 18.23
N SER A 18 -18.10 9.71 18.73
CA SER A 18 -16.81 10.19 18.21
C SER A 18 -16.30 9.44 16.98
N ASP A 19 -16.85 8.27 16.68
CA ASP A 19 -16.42 7.37 15.61
C ASP A 19 -17.61 6.53 15.13
N TRP A 20 -17.48 5.87 13.97
CA TRP A 20 -18.45 4.85 13.59
C TRP A 20 -18.30 3.59 14.46
N ASP A 21 -19.41 2.93 14.75
CA ASP A 21 -19.43 1.74 15.61
C ASP A 21 -19.45 0.47 14.75
N GLU A 22 -18.29 -0.17 14.66
CA GLU A 22 -18.11 -1.46 13.99
C GLU A 22 -18.96 -2.57 14.62
N ASP A 23 -19.06 -2.60 15.94
CA ASP A 23 -19.82 -3.62 16.67
C ASP A 23 -21.33 -3.40 16.53
N GLY A 24 -21.75 -2.14 16.42
CA GLY A 24 -23.13 -1.72 16.17
C GLY A 24 -23.65 -1.92 14.74
N SER A 25 -22.76 -2.22 13.78
CA SER A 25 -23.08 -2.22 12.34
C SER A 25 -23.40 -3.61 11.74
N GLY A 26 -23.75 -4.61 12.55
CA GLY A 26 -24.00 -5.99 12.10
C GLY A 26 -25.35 -6.25 11.43
N TYR A 27 -25.48 -7.41 10.76
CA TYR A 27 -26.74 -7.98 10.29
C TYR A 27 -26.64 -9.51 10.21
N GLY A 28 -27.58 -10.22 10.85
CA GLY A 28 -27.54 -11.69 10.90
C GLY A 28 -26.23 -12.18 11.51
N SER A 29 -25.51 -13.02 10.79
CA SER A 29 -24.19 -13.55 11.16
C SER A 29 -23.02 -12.64 10.78
N ALA A 30 -23.24 -11.62 9.95
CA ALA A 30 -22.19 -10.68 9.55
C ALA A 30 -22.04 -9.57 10.60
N ALA A 31 -20.82 -9.43 11.14
CA ALA A 31 -20.44 -8.32 11.99
C ALA A 31 -20.04 -7.10 11.14
N GLY A 32 -20.14 -5.88 11.69
CA GLY A 32 -19.70 -4.68 10.99
C GLY A 32 -18.22 -4.75 10.58
N GLY A 33 -17.38 -5.42 11.37
CA GLY A 33 -15.96 -5.65 11.06
C GLY A 33 -15.67 -6.37 9.75
N TRP A 34 -16.66 -7.04 9.17
CA TRP A 34 -16.50 -7.67 7.87
C TRP A 34 -16.37 -6.63 6.76
N ILE A 35 -16.79 -5.38 6.97
CA ILE A 35 -16.60 -4.28 6.02
C ILE A 35 -15.23 -3.61 6.13
N TRP A 36 -14.50 -3.84 7.22
CA TRP A 36 -13.19 -3.25 7.49
C TRP A 36 -12.28 -3.30 6.23
N PRO A 37 -11.63 -2.21 5.81
CA PRO A 37 -11.38 -0.98 6.57
C PRO A 37 -12.51 0.05 6.55
N GLY A 38 -13.68 -0.26 5.98
CA GLY A 38 -14.78 0.70 5.81
C GLY A 38 -15.15 0.89 4.35
N ARG A 39 -16.14 1.72 4.07
CA ARG A 39 -16.64 2.02 2.72
C ARG A 39 -15.75 3.02 1.99
N GLY A 40 -15.79 3.01 0.66
CA GLY A 40 -15.11 4.03 -0.15
C GLY A 40 -15.81 4.31 -1.46
N LEU A 41 -15.51 5.46 -2.08
CA LEU A 41 -15.98 5.84 -3.41
C LEU A 41 -15.70 4.72 -4.41
N PHE A 42 -14.47 4.22 -4.39
CA PHE A 42 -14.07 3.04 -5.14
C PHE A 42 -13.62 1.97 -4.15
N ARG A 43 -14.22 0.79 -4.24
CA ARG A 43 -13.83 -0.38 -3.45
C ARG A 43 -13.45 -1.52 -4.38
N VAL A 44 -12.15 -1.77 -4.47
CA VAL A 44 -11.56 -2.86 -5.25
C VAL A 44 -11.63 -4.13 -4.41
N GLN A 45 -12.72 -4.86 -4.59
CA GLN A 45 -12.95 -6.18 -4.01
C GLN A 45 -13.96 -6.95 -4.85
N SER A 46 -14.07 -8.26 -4.66
CA SER A 46 -15.17 -9.04 -5.22
C SER A 46 -16.50 -8.69 -4.56
N ARG A 47 -17.58 -8.73 -5.36
CA ARG A 47 -18.97 -8.65 -4.86
C ARG A 47 -19.61 -10.02 -4.65
N GLY A 48 -18.85 -11.09 -4.83
CA GLY A 48 -19.31 -12.46 -4.62
C GLY A 48 -19.78 -12.67 -3.19
N VAL A 49 -20.91 -13.35 -3.03
CA VAL A 49 -21.46 -13.74 -1.73
C VAL A 49 -21.32 -15.25 -1.61
N TYR A 50 -20.70 -15.72 -0.53
CA TYR A 50 -20.57 -17.15 -0.30
C TYR A 50 -21.94 -17.80 -0.10
N THR A 51 -22.12 -19.00 -0.63
CA THR A 51 -23.43 -19.68 -0.68
C THR A 51 -24.06 -19.88 0.71
N SER A 52 -23.26 -20.07 1.77
CA SER A 52 -23.81 -20.20 3.12
C SER A 52 -24.45 -18.92 3.67
N TYR A 53 -24.21 -17.77 3.04
CA TYR A 53 -24.78 -16.48 3.44
C TYR A 53 -25.82 -15.95 2.44
N ALA A 54 -26.17 -16.73 1.40
CA ALA A 54 -27.05 -16.26 0.33
C ALA A 54 -28.44 -15.83 0.83
N SER A 55 -29.01 -16.56 1.80
CA SER A 55 -30.30 -16.23 2.41
C SER A 55 -30.23 -14.94 3.23
N GLU A 56 -29.18 -14.80 4.06
CA GLU A 56 -28.98 -13.60 4.89
C GLU A 56 -28.73 -12.37 4.02
N TYR A 57 -27.91 -12.49 2.97
CA TYR A 57 -27.69 -11.41 2.00
C TYR A 57 -28.96 -11.00 1.26
N ALA A 58 -29.82 -11.97 0.90
CA ALA A 58 -31.09 -11.69 0.24
C ALA A 58 -32.05 -10.92 1.16
N ALA A 59 -32.06 -11.25 2.46
CA ALA A 59 -32.87 -10.58 3.48
C ALA A 59 -32.27 -9.23 3.95
N ALA A 60 -30.96 -9.03 3.80
CA ALA A 60 -30.26 -7.85 4.27
C ALA A 60 -30.78 -6.57 3.60
N PRO A 61 -31.02 -5.49 4.37
CA PRO A 61 -31.30 -4.17 3.81
C PRO A 61 -30.09 -3.69 2.99
N ALA A 62 -30.33 -2.74 2.08
CA ALA A 62 -29.32 -2.29 1.12
C ALA A 62 -28.02 -1.79 1.80
N ASN A 63 -28.12 -1.12 2.95
CA ASN A 63 -26.99 -0.62 3.75
C ASN A 63 -26.26 -1.69 4.60
N ARG A 64 -26.62 -2.98 4.43
CA ARG A 64 -25.99 -4.12 5.10
C ARG A 64 -25.53 -5.21 4.13
N LYS A 65 -25.83 -5.08 2.83
CA LYS A 65 -25.48 -6.08 1.81
C LYS A 65 -23.97 -6.22 1.65
N ASP A 66 -23.25 -5.12 1.72
CA ASP A 66 -21.79 -5.05 1.60
C ASP A 66 -21.02 -5.80 2.68
N LEU A 67 -21.63 -6.06 3.84
CA LEU A 67 -21.07 -6.94 4.88
C LEU A 67 -20.80 -8.36 4.36
N PHE A 68 -21.63 -8.84 3.43
CA PHE A 68 -21.56 -10.20 2.89
C PHE A 68 -20.79 -10.31 1.57
N GLU A 69 -20.29 -9.20 1.03
CA GLU A 69 -19.58 -9.18 -0.24
C GLU A 69 -18.06 -9.43 -0.06
N GLY A 70 -17.52 -10.31 -0.92
CA GLY A 70 -16.08 -10.48 -1.15
C GLY A 70 -15.41 -11.63 -0.41
N THR A 71 -14.11 -11.77 -0.67
CA THR A 71 -13.25 -12.87 -0.17
C THR A 71 -13.25 -12.99 1.35
N VAL A 72 -13.54 -11.90 2.08
CA VAL A 72 -13.64 -11.89 3.54
C VAL A 72 -14.61 -12.96 4.08
N ASN A 73 -15.66 -13.29 3.32
CA ASN A 73 -16.69 -14.24 3.76
C ASN A 73 -16.39 -15.69 3.39
N VAL A 74 -15.35 -15.89 2.59
CA VAL A 74 -14.91 -17.20 2.11
C VAL A 74 -13.57 -17.60 2.70
N HIS A 75 -12.62 -16.69 2.85
CA HIS A 75 -11.22 -17.05 3.13
C HIS A 75 -11.06 -17.87 4.41
N TRP A 76 -11.88 -17.62 5.44
CA TRP A 76 -11.88 -18.43 6.66
C TRP A 76 -12.39 -19.86 6.43
N LYS A 77 -13.34 -20.06 5.51
CA LYS A 77 -13.94 -21.35 5.16
C LYS A 77 -13.11 -22.12 4.13
N ALA A 78 -12.54 -21.42 3.15
CA ALA A 78 -11.66 -21.98 2.12
C ALA A 78 -10.24 -22.21 2.63
N GLY A 79 -9.82 -21.47 3.67
CA GLY A 79 -8.51 -21.61 4.29
C GLY A 79 -8.39 -22.87 5.13
N LEU A 80 -7.21 -23.47 5.09
CA LEU A 80 -6.89 -24.69 5.83
C LEU A 80 -6.06 -24.38 7.07
N LYS A 81 -6.31 -25.14 8.13
CA LYS A 81 -5.37 -25.25 9.26
C LYS A 81 -4.07 -25.85 8.76
N LEU A 82 -3.00 -25.62 9.52
CA LEU A 82 -1.68 -26.15 9.20
C LEU A 82 -1.36 -27.39 10.04
N ARG A 83 -0.29 -28.09 9.68
CA ARG A 83 0.26 -29.19 10.48
C ARG A 83 1.78 -29.12 10.51
N GLY A 84 2.40 -29.83 11.45
CA GLY A 84 3.85 -29.87 11.56
C GLY A 84 4.53 -30.39 10.30
N LYS A 85 5.66 -29.80 9.93
CA LYS A 85 6.53 -30.31 8.87
C LYS A 85 7.26 -31.57 9.34
N THR A 86 7.76 -32.35 8.41
CA THR A 86 8.55 -33.54 8.73
C THR A 86 9.77 -33.15 9.55
N GLY A 87 9.95 -33.76 10.73
CA GLY A 87 11.05 -33.47 11.64
C GLY A 87 10.85 -32.26 12.57
N ASP A 88 9.77 -31.49 12.42
CA ASP A 88 9.43 -30.37 13.31
C ASP A 88 7.91 -30.29 13.47
N THR A 89 7.38 -31.03 14.45
CA THR A 89 5.93 -31.19 14.64
C THR A 89 5.24 -29.94 15.16
N GLY A 90 5.99 -28.98 15.72
CA GLY A 90 5.45 -27.72 16.23
C GLY A 90 5.24 -26.67 15.16
N PHE A 91 5.89 -26.79 14.01
CA PHE A 91 5.92 -25.75 12.98
C PHE A 91 5.54 -26.29 11.62
N ALA A 92 4.62 -25.60 10.94
CA ALA A 92 4.23 -25.95 9.58
C ALA A 92 5.26 -25.51 8.54
N ALA A 93 6.04 -24.49 8.89
CA ALA A 93 7.19 -24.00 8.15
C ALA A 93 8.04 -23.11 9.08
N ARG A 94 9.33 -23.00 8.79
CA ARG A 94 10.25 -22.04 9.44
C ARG A 94 10.51 -20.84 8.54
N GLN A 95 10.95 -19.75 9.13
CA GLN A 95 11.51 -18.63 8.37
C GLN A 95 12.58 -19.17 7.40
N GLY A 96 12.52 -18.73 6.14
CA GLY A 96 13.40 -19.21 5.07
C GLY A 96 12.84 -20.39 4.27
N ASP A 97 11.88 -21.16 4.80
CA ASP A 97 11.21 -22.22 4.05
C ASP A 97 10.31 -21.61 2.95
N THR A 98 10.10 -22.36 1.87
CA THR A 98 9.11 -22.06 0.82
C THR A 98 7.96 -23.05 0.79
N VAL A 99 8.00 -24.12 1.59
CA VAL A 99 6.98 -25.17 1.63
C VAL A 99 6.19 -25.06 2.92
N VAL A 100 4.86 -24.99 2.81
CA VAL A 100 3.94 -24.94 3.95
C VAL A 100 3.12 -26.22 4.03
N HIS A 101 3.12 -26.84 5.20
CA HIS A 101 2.41 -28.09 5.46
C HIS A 101 0.96 -27.85 5.89
N LEU A 102 0.01 -28.34 5.08
CA LEU A 102 -1.42 -28.17 5.29
C LEU A 102 -2.00 -29.32 6.11
N ALA A 103 -3.09 -29.10 6.84
CA ALA A 103 -3.80 -30.16 7.54
C ALA A 103 -4.25 -31.29 6.57
N THR A 104 -4.34 -32.52 7.09
CA THR A 104 -4.77 -33.71 6.32
C THR A 104 -6.25 -33.71 5.97
N SER A 105 -7.05 -32.88 6.66
CA SER A 105 -8.48 -32.68 6.39
C SER A 105 -8.73 -31.37 5.63
N GLY A 106 -9.89 -31.27 4.99
CA GLY A 106 -10.31 -30.10 4.21
C GLY A 106 -9.99 -30.20 2.71
N SER A 107 -10.62 -29.33 1.93
CA SER A 107 -10.50 -29.29 0.46
C SER A 107 -9.28 -28.49 0.02
N LEU A 108 -8.58 -29.00 -1.00
CA LEU A 108 -7.51 -28.26 -1.69
C LEU A 108 -8.01 -27.49 -2.91
N SER A 109 -9.31 -27.50 -3.20
CA SER A 109 -9.87 -26.93 -4.44
C SER A 109 -9.59 -25.43 -4.64
N ALA A 110 -9.37 -24.68 -3.57
CA ALA A 110 -9.03 -23.25 -3.62
C ALA A 110 -7.52 -22.97 -3.67
N PHE A 111 -6.68 -24.01 -3.61
CA PHE A 111 -5.22 -23.89 -3.69
C PHE A 111 -4.80 -24.32 -5.09
N THR A 112 -4.47 -23.35 -5.94
CA THR A 112 -4.08 -23.57 -7.33
C THR A 112 -2.73 -22.93 -7.59
N VAL A 113 -1.92 -23.55 -8.45
CA VAL A 113 -0.69 -22.90 -8.96
C VAL A 113 -1.05 -21.58 -9.64
N GLY A 114 -0.32 -20.51 -9.33
CA GLY A 114 -0.62 -19.13 -9.74
C GLY A 114 -1.66 -18.42 -8.86
N GLY A 115 -2.36 -19.14 -7.99
CA GLY A 115 -3.28 -18.57 -7.02
C GLY A 115 -2.55 -17.84 -5.89
N LEU A 116 -3.24 -16.90 -5.25
CA LEU A 116 -2.71 -16.14 -4.12
C LEU A 116 -3.13 -16.79 -2.80
N VAL A 117 -2.22 -16.83 -1.83
CA VAL A 117 -2.46 -17.36 -0.49
C VAL A 117 -1.84 -16.46 0.56
N ASN A 118 -2.61 -16.14 1.60
CA ASN A 118 -2.07 -15.51 2.79
C ASN A 118 -1.68 -16.59 3.82
N ILE A 119 -0.40 -16.63 4.19
CA ILE A 119 0.10 -17.52 5.24
C ILE A 119 0.06 -16.78 6.58
N ARG A 120 -0.80 -17.24 7.48
CA ARG A 120 -1.12 -16.56 8.74
C ARG A 120 -0.60 -17.36 9.93
N ALA A 121 0.38 -16.81 10.63
CA ALA A 121 0.95 -17.43 11.83
C ALA A 121 0.22 -16.94 13.08
N ALA A 122 -0.25 -17.86 13.91
CA ALA A 122 -0.92 -17.56 15.16
C ALA A 122 0.02 -16.82 16.12
N ASN A 123 -0.52 -15.86 16.85
CA ASN A 123 0.18 -15.20 17.95
C ASN A 123 0.32 -16.16 19.13
N SER A 124 1.46 -16.12 19.79
CA SER A 124 1.75 -16.91 21.00
C SER A 124 2.24 -15.99 22.11
N LEU A 125 2.22 -16.46 23.36
CA LEU A 125 2.76 -15.68 24.49
C LEU A 125 4.27 -15.44 24.32
N ASN A 126 5.02 -16.43 23.83
CA ASN A 126 6.44 -16.27 23.53
C ASN A 126 6.67 -15.23 22.43
N PHE A 127 5.80 -15.17 21.41
CA PHE A 127 5.87 -14.12 20.40
C PHE A 127 5.63 -12.73 21.01
N TYR A 128 4.62 -12.54 21.86
CA TYR A 128 4.42 -11.25 22.54
C TYR A 128 5.56 -10.90 23.50
N ALA A 129 6.11 -11.89 24.21
CA ALA A 129 7.26 -11.72 25.09
C ALA A 129 8.50 -11.27 24.30
N GLN A 130 8.70 -11.80 23.09
CA GLN A 130 9.74 -11.31 22.18
C GLN A 130 9.58 -9.82 21.94
N GLN A 131 8.35 -9.32 21.78
CA GLN A 131 8.10 -7.90 21.56
C GLN A 131 8.27 -7.04 22.81
N ASN A 132 8.71 -7.60 23.94
CA ASN A 132 8.76 -6.92 25.24
C ASN A 132 7.47 -6.16 25.57
N VAL A 133 6.34 -6.78 25.22
CA VAL A 133 5.01 -6.24 25.40
C VAL A 133 4.39 -6.82 26.66
N THR A 134 4.00 -5.95 27.60
CA THR A 134 3.21 -6.30 28.78
C THR A 134 1.90 -5.50 28.74
N PRO A 135 0.73 -6.12 28.55
CA PRO A 135 -0.54 -5.39 28.47
C PRO A 135 -0.83 -4.60 29.74
N ALA A 136 -1.40 -3.40 29.58
CA ALA A 136 -1.87 -2.55 30.68
C ALA A 136 -3.03 -3.14 31.46
N ASP A 137 -3.92 -3.72 30.69
CA ASP A 137 -5.25 -4.21 31.03
C ASP A 137 -5.28 -5.74 31.06
N GLY A 138 -4.13 -6.38 30.83
CA GLY A 138 -3.98 -7.84 30.76
C GLY A 138 -4.38 -8.47 29.42
N THR A 139 -4.82 -7.70 28.42
CA THR A 139 -5.40 -8.28 27.20
C THR A 139 -4.37 -8.42 26.06
N LEU A 140 -4.24 -9.63 25.53
CA LEU A 140 -3.48 -9.93 24.32
C LEU A 140 -4.42 -10.41 23.22
N GLN A 141 -4.18 -9.96 22.00
CA GLN A 141 -4.96 -10.37 20.84
C GLN A 141 -4.54 -11.77 20.39
N ASN A 142 -5.48 -12.72 20.43
CA ASN A 142 -5.28 -14.09 19.95
C ASN A 142 -5.60 -14.18 18.44
N ILE A 143 -4.76 -13.53 17.63
CA ILE A 143 -4.97 -13.31 16.19
C ILE A 143 -3.72 -13.69 15.38
N HIS A 144 -3.63 -13.23 14.11
CA HIS A 144 -2.49 -13.43 13.22
C HIS A 144 -1.76 -12.11 12.92
N MET A 145 -0.81 -11.69 13.75
CA MET A 145 0.01 -10.50 13.43
C MET A 145 1.09 -10.78 12.38
N ARG A 146 1.57 -12.01 12.30
CA ARG A 146 2.59 -12.43 11.33
C ARG A 146 1.87 -13.05 10.13
N GLN A 147 1.76 -12.28 9.06
CA GLN A 147 1.06 -12.70 7.85
C GLN A 147 1.60 -12.00 6.59
N GLN A 148 1.40 -12.65 5.45
CA GLN A 148 1.86 -12.17 4.13
C GLN A 148 1.17 -12.96 3.02
N ILE A 149 0.86 -12.26 1.93
CA ILE A 149 0.37 -12.87 0.68
C ILE A 149 1.54 -13.36 -0.17
N PHE A 150 1.39 -14.56 -0.73
CA PHE A 150 2.33 -15.22 -1.62
C PHE A 150 1.61 -15.75 -2.87
N THR A 151 2.37 -16.01 -3.92
CA THR A 151 1.89 -16.79 -5.08
C THR A 151 2.18 -18.28 -4.85
N ILE A 152 1.21 -19.16 -5.05
CA ILE A 152 1.42 -20.61 -5.01
C ILE A 152 2.15 -21.05 -6.27
N THR A 153 3.31 -21.70 -6.13
CA THR A 153 4.11 -22.22 -7.25
C THR A 153 3.94 -23.72 -7.44
N ALA A 154 3.55 -24.46 -6.40
CA ALA A 154 3.21 -25.88 -6.49
C ALA A 154 2.16 -26.27 -5.45
N VAL A 155 1.35 -27.29 -5.79
CA VAL A 155 0.40 -27.93 -4.87
C VAL A 155 0.67 -29.42 -4.92
N ASP A 156 1.06 -30.01 -3.79
CA ASP A 156 1.23 -31.46 -3.65
C ASP A 156 0.03 -32.01 -2.88
N SER A 157 -0.91 -32.64 -3.59
CA SER A 157 -2.10 -33.24 -2.97
C SER A 157 -1.79 -34.49 -2.15
N THR A 158 -0.71 -35.20 -2.47
CA THR A 158 -0.31 -36.43 -1.80
C THR A 158 0.31 -36.10 -0.45
N ASN A 159 1.31 -35.22 -0.47
CA ASN A 159 1.97 -34.75 0.75
C ASN A 159 1.21 -33.60 1.42
N ARG A 160 0.14 -33.08 0.81
CA ARG A 160 -0.67 -31.97 1.34
C ARG A 160 0.18 -30.77 1.74
N THR A 161 0.95 -30.29 0.78
CA THR A 161 1.77 -29.09 0.92
C THR A 161 1.48 -28.12 -0.21
N ILE A 162 1.79 -26.85 0.03
CA ILE A 162 1.91 -25.84 -1.01
C ILE A 162 3.32 -25.28 -0.98
N THR A 163 3.85 -24.95 -2.15
CA THR A 163 5.09 -24.19 -2.29
C THR A 163 4.75 -22.75 -2.66
N VAL A 164 5.38 -21.78 -2.01
CA VAL A 164 5.22 -20.35 -2.26
C VAL A 164 6.38 -19.78 -3.09
N ASP A 165 6.17 -18.62 -3.71
CA ASP A 165 7.09 -17.97 -4.66
C ASP A 165 8.35 -17.35 -4.05
N LYS A 166 8.38 -17.16 -2.73
CA LYS A 166 9.55 -16.67 -2.01
C LYS A 166 9.63 -17.22 -0.59
N PRO A 167 10.82 -17.22 0.03
CA PRO A 167 10.99 -17.67 1.42
C PRO A 167 10.09 -16.91 2.40
N LEU A 168 9.58 -17.62 3.40
CA LEU A 168 8.84 -17.03 4.50
C LEU A 168 9.72 -16.11 5.35
N GLU A 169 9.16 -14.99 5.79
CA GLU A 169 9.87 -14.00 6.61
C GLU A 169 9.75 -14.25 8.12
N TYR A 170 9.01 -15.28 8.52
CA TYR A 170 8.72 -15.64 9.90
C TYR A 170 8.43 -17.13 10.05
N ASP A 171 8.63 -17.65 11.25
CA ASP A 171 8.20 -19.00 11.62
C ASP A 171 6.67 -19.12 11.64
N VAL A 172 6.18 -20.27 11.19
CA VAL A 172 4.75 -20.59 11.12
C VAL A 172 4.46 -21.74 12.07
N PRO A 173 4.17 -21.47 13.36
CA PRO A 173 3.77 -22.51 14.30
C PRO A 173 2.46 -23.14 13.83
N VAL A 174 2.17 -24.39 14.22
CA VAL A 174 0.87 -25.01 13.87
C VAL A 174 -0.27 -24.29 14.58
N THR A 175 -0.09 -23.97 15.86
CA THR A 175 -1.05 -23.24 16.71
C THR A 175 -0.34 -22.23 17.61
N SER A 176 -1.11 -21.37 18.29
CA SER A 176 -0.61 -20.41 19.28
C SER A 176 0.15 -21.01 20.46
N THR A 177 0.04 -22.32 20.70
CA THR A 177 0.72 -23.03 21.78
C THR A 177 1.84 -23.95 21.29
N SER A 178 2.07 -24.03 19.97
CA SER A 178 3.04 -24.98 19.40
C SER A 178 4.50 -24.64 19.69
N ASP A 179 4.77 -23.42 20.17
CA ASP A 179 6.09 -23.01 20.65
C ASP A 179 6.27 -23.19 22.17
N GLY A 180 5.37 -23.94 22.82
CA GLY A 180 5.36 -24.17 24.27
C GLY A 180 4.62 -23.09 25.07
N SER A 181 4.06 -22.06 24.42
CA SER A 181 3.23 -21.06 25.09
C SER A 181 1.95 -21.66 25.67
N ALA A 182 1.47 -21.11 26.79
CA ALA A 182 0.10 -21.31 27.22
C ALA A 182 -0.89 -20.62 26.26
N ALA A 183 -2.14 -21.06 26.29
CA ALA A 183 -3.21 -20.48 25.47
C ALA A 183 -3.53 -19.04 25.90
N ILE A 184 -3.58 -18.12 24.95
CA ILE A 184 -4.00 -16.73 25.20
C ILE A 184 -5.51 -16.73 25.45
N ASN A 185 -5.93 -16.13 26.57
CA ASN A 185 -7.32 -16.08 27.03
C ASN A 185 -8.00 -17.48 27.09
N GLY A 186 -7.21 -18.52 27.38
CA GLY A 186 -7.71 -19.90 27.49
C GLY A 186 -8.05 -20.58 26.15
N ALA A 187 -7.79 -19.94 25.01
CA ALA A 187 -8.11 -20.47 23.68
C ALA A 187 -6.86 -20.74 22.83
N VAL A 188 -6.79 -21.94 22.24
CA VAL A 188 -5.79 -22.27 21.21
C VAL A 188 -6.26 -21.72 19.87
N TYR A 189 -5.37 -21.05 19.15
CA TYR A 189 -5.67 -20.44 17.87
C TYR A 189 -4.77 -21.05 16.79
N ASP A 190 -5.37 -21.42 15.66
CA ASP A 190 -4.65 -22.12 14.59
C ASP A 190 -3.94 -21.13 13.65
N SER A 191 -2.73 -21.46 13.23
CA SER A 191 -2.18 -20.87 12.01
C SER A 191 -2.92 -21.42 10.80
N LYS A 192 -2.99 -20.62 9.72
CA LYS A 192 -3.76 -20.97 8.52
C LYS A 192 -3.06 -20.57 7.24
N ALA A 193 -3.28 -21.35 6.19
CA ALA A 193 -3.11 -20.91 4.82
C ALA A 193 -4.49 -20.52 4.28
N ALA A 194 -4.67 -19.24 3.98
CA ALA A 194 -5.94 -18.68 3.52
C ALA A 194 -5.83 -18.28 2.04
N PRO A 195 -6.36 -19.08 1.10
CA PRO A 195 -6.35 -18.71 -0.30
C PRO A 195 -7.26 -17.51 -0.53
N LEU A 196 -6.82 -16.61 -1.41
CA LEU A 196 -7.67 -15.57 -1.94
C LEU A 196 -8.50 -16.21 -3.05
N VAL A 197 -9.78 -16.48 -2.76
CA VAL A 197 -10.65 -17.28 -3.66
C VAL A 197 -11.06 -16.51 -4.91
N ASP A 198 -11.37 -15.23 -4.76
CA ASP A 198 -11.82 -14.35 -5.83
C ASP A 198 -11.15 -12.96 -5.74
N PRO A 199 -9.81 -12.88 -5.76
CA PRO A 199 -9.12 -11.61 -5.66
C PRO A 199 -9.42 -10.76 -6.89
N VAL A 200 -9.56 -9.46 -6.69
CA VAL A 200 -9.61 -8.51 -7.80
C VAL A 200 -8.19 -8.11 -8.20
N LEU A 201 -7.85 -8.31 -9.47
CA LEU A 201 -6.50 -8.13 -9.99
C LEU A 201 -6.47 -7.02 -11.05
N GLY A 202 -5.41 -6.22 -11.06
CA GLY A 202 -5.12 -5.36 -12.22
C GLY A 202 -6.03 -4.14 -12.37
N VAL A 203 -6.49 -3.54 -11.27
CA VAL A 203 -7.35 -2.35 -11.33
C VAL A 203 -6.50 -1.08 -11.27
N GLY A 204 -6.74 -0.17 -12.23
CA GLY A 204 -6.06 1.10 -12.36
C GLY A 204 -6.97 2.30 -12.13
N PHE A 205 -6.48 3.28 -11.37
CA PHE A 205 -7.11 4.60 -11.21
C PHE A 205 -6.13 5.66 -11.67
N GLU A 206 -6.46 6.40 -12.74
CA GLU A 206 -5.54 7.38 -13.30
C GLU A 206 -6.22 8.70 -13.66
N ASN A 207 -5.50 9.81 -13.42
CA ASN A 207 -5.79 11.13 -13.99
C ASN A 207 -7.18 11.71 -13.70
N PHE A 208 -7.65 11.63 -12.45
CA PHE A 208 -8.89 12.29 -12.03
C PHE A 208 -8.76 12.93 -10.65
N ALA A 209 -9.71 13.81 -10.34
CA ALA A 209 -9.85 14.42 -9.02
C ALA A 209 -11.06 13.86 -8.27
N MET A 210 -10.91 13.64 -6.95
CA MET A 210 -11.99 13.24 -6.07
C MET A 210 -12.06 14.11 -4.82
N THR A 211 -13.27 14.34 -4.33
CA THR A 211 -13.54 15.08 -3.10
C THR A 211 -14.87 14.63 -2.53
N GLN A 212 -14.95 14.49 -1.20
CA GLN A 212 -16.22 14.25 -0.54
C GLN A 212 -16.85 15.60 -0.21
N ASP A 213 -18.03 15.85 -0.76
CA ASP A 213 -18.72 17.10 -0.49
C ASP A 213 -19.47 17.06 0.83
N MET A 214 -19.17 18.05 1.69
CA MET A 214 -19.78 18.23 3.00
C MET A 214 -20.23 19.70 3.12
N PRO A 215 -21.42 20.07 2.59
CA PRO A 215 -21.83 21.47 2.49
C PRO A 215 -22.03 22.17 3.84
N GLY A 216 -22.13 21.40 4.93
CA GLY A 216 -22.21 21.90 6.30
C GLY A 216 -20.85 22.12 6.97
N LEU A 217 -19.74 21.79 6.32
CA LEU A 217 -18.39 21.90 6.87
C LEU A 217 -17.53 22.85 6.04
N ASN A 218 -16.61 23.54 6.69
CA ASN A 218 -15.60 24.37 6.04
C ASN A 218 -14.26 23.65 6.03
N ALA A 219 -13.63 23.51 4.86
CA ALA A 219 -12.34 22.84 4.72
C ALA A 219 -11.22 23.52 5.53
N ALA A 220 -11.32 24.83 5.77
CA ALA A 220 -10.37 25.55 6.61
C ALA A 220 -10.34 25.03 8.06
N ASP A 221 -11.49 24.60 8.59
CA ASP A 221 -11.62 24.08 9.96
C ASP A 221 -11.04 22.67 10.10
N ALA A 222 -10.78 22.00 8.98
CA ALA A 222 -10.10 20.71 8.97
C ALA A 222 -8.58 20.85 9.03
N VAL A 223 -8.01 22.02 8.72
CA VAL A 223 -6.55 22.22 8.71
C VAL A 223 -5.99 22.04 10.11
N HIS A 224 -5.05 21.09 10.27
CA HIS A 224 -4.47 20.71 11.56
C HIS A 224 -5.47 20.24 12.64
N ASN A 225 -6.71 19.92 12.25
CA ASN A 225 -7.71 19.36 13.14
C ASN A 225 -7.67 17.84 13.09
N TYR A 226 -7.09 17.19 14.11
CA TYR A 226 -6.99 15.72 14.18
C TYR A 226 -8.19 15.09 14.88
N GLY A 227 -9.38 15.61 14.60
CA GLY A 227 -10.66 15.12 15.10
C GLY A 227 -11.53 14.53 14.00
N ASN A 228 -12.62 13.86 14.37
CA ASN A 228 -13.62 13.39 13.40
C ASN A 228 -14.73 14.44 13.22
N MET A 229 -14.64 15.31 12.22
CA MET A 229 -15.65 16.38 12.06
C MET A 229 -17.05 15.85 11.70
N SER A 230 -17.13 14.64 11.14
CA SER A 230 -18.38 14.00 10.73
C SER A 230 -18.25 12.47 10.73
N PRO A 231 -18.35 11.82 11.90
CA PRO A 231 -18.08 10.38 12.04
C PRO A 231 -18.96 9.46 11.17
N ALA A 232 -20.23 9.84 10.98
CA ALA A 232 -21.15 9.06 10.15
C ALA A 232 -20.77 9.07 8.65
N ASP A 233 -19.96 10.04 8.23
CA ASP A 233 -19.64 10.32 6.84
C ASP A 233 -18.17 9.97 6.50
N GLU A 234 -17.56 9.05 7.25
CA GLU A 234 -16.17 8.59 7.13
C GLU A 234 -15.87 7.73 5.88
N MET A 235 -16.47 8.05 4.73
CA MET A 235 -16.26 7.29 3.49
C MET A 235 -14.88 7.58 2.87
N HIS A 236 -14.16 6.52 2.54
CA HIS A 236 -12.82 6.61 1.94
C HIS A 236 -12.88 6.99 0.45
N GLY A 237 -11.74 7.38 -0.12
CA GLY A 237 -11.57 7.52 -1.57
C GLY A 237 -11.48 6.14 -2.23
N ILE A 238 -10.28 5.55 -2.24
CA ILE A 238 -10.02 4.24 -2.86
C ILE A 238 -9.67 3.21 -1.79
N VAL A 239 -10.38 2.09 -1.79
CA VAL A 239 -10.15 0.95 -0.90
C VAL A 239 -9.68 -0.25 -1.71
N PHE A 240 -8.50 -0.78 -1.40
CA PHE A 240 -8.03 -2.07 -1.92
C PHE A 240 -8.23 -3.14 -0.86
N LYS A 241 -9.15 -4.08 -1.10
CA LYS A 241 -9.42 -5.16 -0.15
C LYS A 241 -9.39 -6.52 -0.83
N TRP A 242 -8.47 -7.39 -0.42
CA TRP A 242 -8.21 -8.67 -1.11
C TRP A 242 -7.88 -8.48 -2.60
N ALA A 243 -7.10 -7.45 -2.89
CA ALA A 243 -6.79 -7.01 -4.26
C ALA A 243 -5.30 -7.07 -4.53
N ALA A 244 -4.93 -7.30 -5.79
CA ALA A 244 -3.51 -7.34 -6.16
C ALA A 244 -3.20 -6.75 -7.53
N ASN A 245 -1.91 -6.50 -7.78
CA ASN A 245 -1.38 -6.01 -9.06
C ASN A 245 -2.07 -4.72 -9.55
N SER A 246 -2.50 -3.87 -8.63
CA SER A 246 -3.35 -2.70 -8.91
C SER A 246 -2.56 -1.40 -8.75
N TRP A 247 -3.04 -0.30 -9.33
CA TRP A 247 -2.31 0.95 -9.34
C TRP A 247 -3.20 2.20 -9.22
N VAL A 248 -2.60 3.27 -8.70
CA VAL A 248 -3.20 4.61 -8.63
C VAL A 248 -2.15 5.62 -9.07
N ARG A 249 -2.45 6.41 -10.12
CA ARG A 249 -1.48 7.35 -10.71
C ARG A 249 -2.07 8.69 -11.09
N GLY A 250 -1.36 9.77 -10.77
CA GLY A 250 -1.72 11.12 -11.22
C GLY A 250 -3.09 11.58 -10.72
N ILE A 251 -3.64 10.99 -9.65
CA ILE A 251 -4.92 11.43 -9.09
C ILE A 251 -4.71 12.59 -8.11
N SER A 252 -5.76 13.39 -7.94
CA SER A 252 -5.86 14.36 -6.85
C SER A 252 -7.03 14.00 -5.94
N ALA A 253 -6.83 13.98 -4.63
CA ALA A 253 -7.91 13.87 -3.66
C ALA A 253 -7.89 15.05 -2.71
N THR A 254 -9.00 15.76 -2.58
CA THR A 254 -9.16 16.85 -1.61
C THR A 254 -10.32 16.56 -0.67
N MET A 255 -10.12 16.75 0.63
CA MET A 255 -11.18 16.59 1.65
C MET A 255 -11.99 15.30 1.48
N THR A 256 -11.31 14.15 1.60
CA THR A 256 -12.00 12.85 1.64
C THR A 256 -12.67 12.63 2.99
N GLY A 257 -13.66 11.72 3.07
CA GLY A 257 -14.36 11.45 4.34
C GLY A 257 -13.38 10.99 5.43
N SER A 258 -12.52 10.02 5.11
CA SER A 258 -11.42 9.59 5.99
C SER A 258 -10.13 9.36 5.17
N HIS A 259 -9.88 8.14 4.68
CA HIS A 259 -8.68 7.84 3.91
C HIS A 259 -8.83 8.22 2.43
N PRO A 260 -7.87 8.95 1.81
CA PRO A 260 -7.85 9.05 0.35
C PRO A 260 -7.55 7.71 -0.31
N ILE A 261 -6.62 6.93 0.25
CA ILE A 261 -6.31 5.57 -0.16
C ILE A 261 -6.10 4.72 1.09
N VAL A 262 -6.72 3.54 1.12
CA VAL A 262 -6.53 2.52 2.14
C VAL A 262 -6.42 1.13 1.52
N SER A 263 -5.56 0.30 2.09
CA SER A 263 -5.43 -1.12 1.77
C SER A 263 -5.78 -1.98 2.98
N GLU A 264 -6.25 -3.19 2.71
CA GLU A 264 -6.41 -4.28 3.68
C GLU A 264 -6.29 -5.61 2.93
N GLU A 265 -5.26 -6.41 3.20
CA GLU A 265 -4.98 -7.64 2.45
C GLU A 265 -4.69 -7.36 0.96
N ALA A 266 -3.77 -6.45 0.69
CA ALA A 266 -3.42 -6.03 -0.66
C ALA A 266 -2.00 -6.42 -1.05
N TYR A 267 -1.78 -6.70 -2.33
CA TYR A 267 -0.51 -7.23 -2.80
C TYR A 267 -0.03 -6.57 -4.11
N ARG A 268 1.22 -6.12 -4.16
CA ARG A 268 1.83 -5.52 -5.36
C ARG A 268 1.05 -4.29 -5.88
N LEU A 269 0.76 -3.35 -4.98
CA LEU A 269 0.19 -2.06 -5.35
C LEU A 269 1.26 -1.10 -5.88
N GLN A 270 0.88 -0.24 -6.82
CA GLN A 270 1.70 0.89 -7.27
C GLN A 270 0.93 2.19 -7.10
N ILE A 271 1.29 2.98 -6.08
CA ILE A 271 0.67 4.26 -5.78
C ILE A 271 1.68 5.36 -6.10
N VAL A 272 1.56 5.97 -7.29
CA VAL A 272 2.62 6.78 -7.88
C VAL A 272 2.14 8.15 -8.34
N GLY A 273 2.81 9.22 -7.93
CA GLY A 273 2.59 10.55 -8.50
C GLY A 273 1.22 11.16 -8.19
N ASN A 274 0.66 10.88 -7.01
CA ASN A 274 -0.65 11.37 -6.60
C ASN A 274 -0.54 12.58 -5.66
N SER A 275 -1.60 13.37 -5.55
CA SER A 275 -1.71 14.48 -4.61
C SER A 275 -2.92 14.29 -3.70
N PHE A 276 -2.71 14.34 -2.39
CA PHE A 276 -3.76 14.22 -1.38
C PHE A 276 -3.72 15.44 -0.45
N ASP A 277 -4.86 16.08 -0.25
CA ASP A 277 -4.98 17.26 0.60
C ASP A 277 -6.24 17.19 1.46
N GLY A 278 -6.05 16.82 2.72
CA GLY A 278 -7.09 16.90 3.73
C GLY A 278 -8.10 15.75 3.73
N SER A 279 -8.68 15.59 4.92
CA SER A 279 -9.81 14.70 5.21
C SER A 279 -10.69 15.34 6.28
N TRP A 280 -11.99 15.05 6.21
CA TRP A 280 -12.98 15.53 7.18
C TRP A 280 -12.83 14.85 8.54
N ASN A 281 -12.43 13.58 8.54
CA ASN A 281 -12.24 12.79 9.74
C ASN A 281 -10.78 12.35 9.87
N LYS A 282 -10.14 12.78 10.95
CA LYS A 282 -8.74 12.52 11.31
C LYS A 282 -8.57 12.07 12.77
N GLY A 283 -9.66 11.83 13.47
CA GLY A 283 -9.67 11.49 14.89
C GLY A 283 -9.46 10.00 15.16
N LYS A 284 -10.06 9.58 16.27
CA LYS A 284 -10.12 8.18 16.72
C LYS A 284 -10.69 7.26 15.63
N GLY A 285 -10.40 5.97 15.75
CA GLY A 285 -10.71 4.96 14.72
C GLY A 285 -9.58 4.73 13.72
N GLY A 286 -8.57 5.59 13.76
CA GLY A 286 -7.45 5.56 12.82
C GLY A 286 -7.82 6.17 11.47
N ASN A 287 -8.46 7.34 11.52
CA ASN A 287 -9.02 8.02 10.37
C ASN A 287 -8.05 9.02 9.72
N GLY A 288 -8.27 9.33 8.44
CA GLY A 288 -7.57 10.41 7.75
C GLY A 288 -6.15 10.09 7.30
N TYR A 289 -5.81 8.81 7.20
CA TYR A 289 -4.49 8.34 6.80
C TYR A 289 -4.37 8.13 5.28
N PHE A 290 -3.17 8.31 4.75
CA PHE A 290 -2.74 7.59 3.54
C PHE A 290 -2.23 6.21 3.97
N ARG A 291 -3.10 5.19 3.87
CA ARG A 291 -3.01 3.99 4.71
C ARG A 291 -2.58 2.72 3.98
N GLY A 292 -1.44 2.18 4.39
CA GLY A 292 -0.97 0.84 4.04
C GLY A 292 -1.22 -0.18 5.16
N SER A 293 -2.39 -0.79 5.24
CA SER A 293 -2.67 -1.89 6.21
C SER A 293 -2.62 -3.24 5.51
N ARG A 294 -1.89 -4.21 6.08
CA ARG A 294 -1.75 -5.56 5.51
C ARG A 294 -1.46 -5.51 4.00
N VAL A 295 -0.42 -4.74 3.65
CA VAL A 295 0.00 -4.51 2.27
C VAL A 295 1.41 -5.03 2.07
N TRP A 296 1.62 -5.76 0.98
CA TRP A 296 2.90 -6.42 0.71
C TRP A 296 3.44 -6.15 -0.69
N ASP A 297 4.76 -6.12 -0.79
CA ASP A 297 5.53 -5.94 -2.03
C ASP A 297 5.03 -4.76 -2.89
N SER A 298 4.69 -3.64 -2.25
CA SER A 298 4.05 -2.48 -2.91
C SER A 298 4.95 -1.24 -2.97
N LEU A 299 4.73 -0.41 -3.98
CA LEU A 299 5.48 0.81 -4.25
C LEU A 299 4.62 2.06 -4.02
N TYR A 300 5.12 2.98 -3.22
CA TYR A 300 4.56 4.30 -2.94
C TYR A 300 5.60 5.34 -3.37
N ALA A 301 5.42 5.96 -4.54
CA ALA A 301 6.47 6.80 -5.14
C ALA A 301 5.99 8.17 -5.60
N GLY A 302 6.73 9.23 -5.27
CA GLY A 302 6.47 10.57 -5.82
C GLY A 302 5.10 11.17 -5.46
N ASN A 303 4.47 10.70 -4.37
CA ASN A 303 3.19 11.24 -3.92
C ASN A 303 3.40 12.48 -3.05
N VAL A 304 2.42 13.39 -3.08
CA VAL A 304 2.34 14.55 -2.19
C VAL A 304 1.15 14.36 -1.26
N SER A 305 1.37 14.45 0.04
CA SER A 305 0.30 14.44 1.05
C SER A 305 0.37 15.70 1.90
N ARG A 306 -0.78 16.35 2.06
CA ARG A 306 -0.99 17.52 2.91
C ARG A 306 -2.21 17.33 3.80
N ASN A 307 -2.15 17.88 5.01
CA ASN A 307 -3.29 17.98 5.92
C ASN A 307 -4.01 16.63 6.22
N LEU A 308 -3.31 15.52 6.03
CA LEU A 308 -3.74 14.20 6.47
C LEU A 308 -3.24 13.94 7.88
N ARG A 309 -3.77 12.91 8.53
CA ARG A 309 -3.26 12.50 9.83
C ARG A 309 -1.92 11.77 9.68
N HIS A 310 -1.84 10.64 8.99
CA HIS A 310 -0.57 9.93 8.87
C HIS A 310 -0.40 9.35 7.47
N PHE A 311 0.85 9.22 6.99
CA PHE A 311 1.16 8.09 6.10
C PHE A 311 1.43 6.88 6.99
N THR A 312 0.84 5.71 6.71
CA THR A 312 1.05 4.54 7.57
C THR A 312 1.43 3.27 6.84
N PHE A 313 2.28 2.48 7.50
CA PHE A 313 2.28 1.02 7.37
C PHE A 313 1.85 0.39 8.68
N GLN A 314 0.98 -0.61 8.61
CA GLN A 314 0.46 -1.29 9.78
C GLN A 314 0.06 -2.74 9.50
N TRP A 315 -0.03 -3.52 10.58
CA TRP A 315 -0.52 -4.90 10.59
C TRP A 315 0.22 -5.79 9.58
N SER A 316 1.49 -6.07 9.86
CA SER A 316 2.33 -6.99 9.09
C SER A 316 2.74 -6.51 7.70
N ALA A 317 2.45 -5.25 7.34
CA ALA A 317 2.87 -4.68 6.08
C ALA A 317 4.39 -4.89 5.87
N SER A 318 4.77 -5.43 4.71
CA SER A 318 6.15 -5.84 4.47
C SER A 318 6.58 -5.86 3.01
N GLY A 319 7.88 -5.64 2.78
CA GLY A 319 8.46 -5.63 1.43
C GLY A 319 8.07 -4.39 0.63
N ASN A 320 7.54 -3.36 1.29
CA ASN A 320 7.08 -2.15 0.61
C ASN A 320 8.20 -1.12 0.47
N VAL A 321 8.10 -0.27 -0.55
CA VAL A 321 9.04 0.83 -0.82
C VAL A 321 8.27 2.15 -0.85
N VAL A 322 8.72 3.10 -0.05
CA VAL A 322 8.22 4.48 0.04
C VAL A 322 9.34 5.40 -0.41
N ILE A 323 9.28 5.89 -1.64
CA ILE A 323 10.39 6.59 -2.29
C ILE A 323 10.01 7.93 -2.90
N GLY A 324 10.78 8.98 -2.57
CA GLY A 324 10.64 10.28 -3.25
C GLY A 324 9.30 10.99 -3.03
N ASN A 325 8.59 10.69 -1.95
CA ASN A 325 7.32 11.33 -1.60
C ASN A 325 7.56 12.61 -0.80
N ASP A 326 6.53 13.45 -0.72
CA ASP A 326 6.53 14.69 0.05
C ASP A 326 5.33 14.73 1.00
N PHE A 327 5.59 14.70 2.31
CA PHE A 327 4.61 14.61 3.38
C PHE A 327 4.75 15.75 4.39
N ASP A 328 3.62 16.27 4.88
CA ASP A 328 3.58 17.15 6.06
C ASP A 328 3.16 16.42 7.36
N SER A 329 2.86 15.14 7.25
CA SER A 329 2.62 14.22 8.38
C SER A 329 3.83 13.32 8.62
N ASP A 330 3.81 12.61 9.74
CA ASP A 330 4.75 11.54 10.04
C ASP A 330 4.67 10.36 9.05
N VAL A 331 5.79 9.62 8.97
CA VAL A 331 5.83 8.25 8.46
C VAL A 331 5.62 7.32 9.64
N ASN A 332 4.43 6.73 9.71
CA ASN A 332 3.94 6.01 10.86
C ASN A 332 4.03 4.49 10.65
N LEU A 333 4.88 3.83 11.44
CA LEU A 333 4.89 2.38 11.56
C LEU A 333 4.01 2.02 12.75
N HIS A 334 2.73 1.81 12.49
CA HIS A 334 1.66 1.89 13.49
C HIS A 334 1.70 0.76 14.54
N GLY A 335 2.45 -0.31 14.28
CA GLY A 335 2.43 -1.53 15.08
C GLY A 335 1.54 -2.59 14.44
N GLY A 336 1.73 -3.83 14.87
CA GLY A 336 1.26 -5.00 14.13
C GLY A 336 2.34 -5.79 13.41
N TRP A 337 3.61 -5.60 13.78
CA TRP A 337 4.75 -6.35 13.23
C TRP A 337 5.11 -6.04 11.76
N GLU A 338 4.96 -4.78 11.33
CA GLU A 338 5.48 -4.30 10.04
C GLU A 338 7.00 -4.51 9.97
N ARG A 339 7.50 -4.93 8.83
CA ARG A 339 8.91 -5.33 8.71
C ARG A 339 9.43 -5.22 7.29
N ASN A 340 10.74 -5.16 7.12
CA ASN A 340 11.38 -5.20 5.80
C ASN A 340 10.83 -4.13 4.82
N ASN A 341 10.41 -2.97 5.31
CA ASN A 341 9.98 -1.85 4.46
C ASN A 341 11.15 -0.89 4.25
N LEU A 342 11.24 -0.28 3.07
CA LEU A 342 12.24 0.73 2.73
C LEU A 342 11.58 2.10 2.57
N ILE A 343 12.04 3.08 3.34
CA ILE A 343 11.60 4.47 3.32
C ILE A 343 12.81 5.33 2.95
N GLU A 344 12.85 5.81 1.71
CA GLU A 344 14.00 6.58 1.24
C GLU A 344 13.67 7.78 0.35
N LEU A 345 14.58 8.74 0.28
CA LEU A 345 14.45 9.93 -0.58
C LEU A 345 13.19 10.78 -0.37
N ASN A 346 12.43 10.55 0.69
CA ASN A 346 11.22 11.32 0.97
C ASN A 346 11.57 12.66 1.61
N THR A 347 10.71 13.66 1.39
CA THR A 347 10.66 14.90 2.17
C THR A 347 9.54 14.76 3.18
N VAL A 348 9.85 14.88 4.47
CA VAL A 348 8.88 14.77 5.57
C VAL A 348 9.05 16.00 6.45
N THR A 349 8.11 16.94 6.36
CA THR A 349 8.20 18.27 6.98
C THR A 349 7.04 18.46 7.96
N VAL A 350 7.27 18.11 9.22
CA VAL A 350 6.19 18.01 10.21
C VAL A 350 6.00 19.33 10.98
N PRO A 351 4.85 20.02 10.85
CA PRO A 351 4.59 21.28 11.56
C PRO A 351 4.36 21.05 13.06
N TYR A 352 4.42 22.11 13.87
CA TYR A 352 4.16 22.01 15.32
C TYR A 352 2.73 21.54 15.60
N GLU A 353 1.80 22.01 14.78
CA GLU A 353 0.37 21.75 14.87
C GLU A 353 0.03 20.28 14.58
N HIS A 354 0.94 19.50 13.98
CA HIS A 354 0.82 18.05 13.81
C HIS A 354 1.00 17.31 15.15
N ARG A 355 -0.07 17.27 15.94
CA ARG A 355 -0.07 16.79 17.32
C ARG A 355 -1.46 16.40 17.80
N SER A 356 -1.51 15.52 18.80
CA SER A 356 -2.75 15.07 19.46
C SER A 356 -3.57 16.26 19.99
N GLY A 357 -2.89 17.22 20.64
CA GLY A 357 -3.50 18.44 21.19
C GLY A 357 -4.08 19.44 20.19
N SER A 358 -4.04 19.17 18.87
CA SER A 358 -4.72 20.00 17.87
C SER A 358 -6.08 19.46 17.45
N CYS A 359 -6.56 18.38 18.08
CA CYS A 359 -7.93 17.92 17.87
C CYS A 359 -8.95 18.91 18.48
N THR A 360 -9.99 19.26 17.72
CA THR A 360 -11.01 20.24 18.14
C THR A 360 -12.44 19.69 18.22
N ALA A 361 -12.71 18.52 17.64
CA ALA A 361 -14.04 17.89 17.63
C ALA A 361 -13.92 16.36 17.61
N ASN A 362 -14.79 15.66 18.37
CA ASN A 362 -14.89 14.20 18.36
C ASN A 362 -13.52 13.50 18.49
N CYS A 363 -12.67 14.02 19.39
CA CYS A 363 -11.30 13.55 19.56
C CYS A 363 -11.23 12.11 20.08
N GLY A 364 -12.24 11.72 20.86
CA GLY A 364 -12.24 10.48 21.61
C GLY A 364 -11.06 10.37 22.59
N GLU A 365 -10.94 9.21 23.25
CA GLU A 365 -9.80 8.88 24.11
C GLU A 365 -8.97 7.74 23.48
N GLU A 366 -7.71 8.02 23.13
CA GLU A 366 -6.77 6.98 22.71
C GLU A 366 -6.11 6.33 23.93
N GLY A 367 -6.84 5.43 24.60
CA GLY A 367 -6.29 4.60 25.69
C GLY A 367 -6.49 5.16 27.10
N GLY A 368 -7.60 5.88 27.35
CA GLY A 368 -8.02 6.30 28.69
C GLY A 368 -7.48 7.66 29.15
N GLY A 369 -7.02 8.50 28.21
CA GLY A 369 -6.76 9.90 28.43
C GLY A 369 -7.18 10.71 27.21
N GLY A 370 -7.61 11.96 27.41
CA GLY A 370 -7.81 12.93 26.34
C GLY A 370 -6.50 13.28 25.61
N PRO A 371 -6.52 14.29 24.73
CA PRO A 371 -5.33 14.72 23.99
C PRO A 371 -4.12 14.86 24.91
N ASP A 372 -3.00 14.24 24.52
CA ASP A 372 -1.75 14.35 25.27
C ASP A 372 -0.91 15.54 24.75
N ALA A 373 0.17 15.85 25.47
CA ALA A 373 1.10 16.91 25.09
C ALA A 373 2.07 16.47 23.97
N SER A 374 1.91 15.28 23.37
CA SER A 374 2.82 14.80 22.34
C SER A 374 2.69 15.64 21.09
N THR A 375 3.84 16.03 20.53
CA THR A 375 3.93 16.58 19.18
C THR A 375 4.50 15.50 18.30
N TRP A 376 3.77 15.07 17.28
CA TRP A 376 4.24 13.96 16.45
C TRP A 376 5.48 14.40 15.64
N PHE A 377 6.44 13.49 15.54
CA PHE A 377 7.71 13.69 14.84
C PHE A 377 7.68 13.02 13.46
N PRO A 378 8.65 13.31 12.56
CA PRO A 378 8.68 12.72 11.22
C PRO A 378 8.63 11.19 11.15
N ILE A 379 9.01 10.50 12.23
CA ILE A 379 8.84 9.06 12.39
C ILE A 379 7.92 8.81 13.58
N TRP A 380 6.98 7.88 13.41
CA TRP A 380 6.26 7.26 14.51
C TRP A 380 6.48 5.74 14.50
N TRP A 381 6.69 5.17 15.68
CA TRP A 381 7.03 3.75 15.84
C TRP A 381 6.16 3.06 16.88
N GLY A 382 5.54 1.93 16.51
CA GLY A 382 4.76 1.10 17.44
C GLY A 382 5.68 0.46 18.49
N ALA A 383 5.70 1.01 19.70
CA ALA A 383 6.52 0.50 20.80
C ALA A 383 5.71 0.09 22.04
N GLY A 384 6.17 -0.99 22.66
CA GLY A 384 5.88 -1.37 24.02
C GLY A 384 4.39 -1.53 24.33
N LYS A 385 4.03 -1.09 25.53
CA LYS A 385 2.70 -1.24 26.10
C LYS A 385 1.63 -0.51 25.30
N LYS A 386 1.94 0.66 24.72
CA LYS A 386 0.95 1.38 23.92
C LYS A 386 0.63 0.62 22.63
N ALA A 387 1.64 0.00 22.03
CA ALA A 387 1.48 -0.80 20.81
C ALA A 387 0.54 -2.02 20.97
N VAL A 388 0.36 -2.56 22.19
CA VAL A 388 -0.54 -3.72 22.45
C VAL A 388 -1.93 -3.50 21.87
N LYS A 389 -2.49 -2.29 22.07
CA LYS A 389 -3.84 -1.94 21.63
C LYS A 389 -4.00 -2.08 20.12
N TRP A 390 -2.92 -1.91 19.36
CA TRP A 390 -2.90 -1.94 17.90
C TRP A 390 -2.30 -3.23 17.34
N SER A 391 -2.36 -4.31 18.12
CA SER A 391 -1.76 -5.59 17.78
C SER A 391 -0.24 -5.60 17.90
N GLY A 392 0.34 -5.04 18.97
CA GLY A 392 1.76 -5.20 19.31
C GLY A 392 2.75 -4.29 18.56
N SER A 393 4.03 -4.42 18.90
CA SER A 393 5.11 -3.53 18.44
C SER A 393 5.39 -3.67 16.93
N SER A 394 6.04 -2.65 16.35
CA SER A 394 6.57 -2.74 14.99
C SER A 394 7.74 -3.73 14.91
N GLY A 395 7.83 -4.41 13.77
CA GLY A 395 8.75 -5.52 13.52
C GLY A 395 10.12 -5.08 12.99
N PRO A 396 10.96 -6.03 12.54
CA PRO A 396 12.36 -5.76 12.24
C PRO A 396 12.61 -5.13 10.87
N ARG A 397 13.78 -4.52 10.71
CA ARG A 397 14.37 -4.13 9.42
C ARG A 397 13.48 -3.18 8.61
N ASN A 398 12.82 -2.26 9.29
CA ASN A 398 12.25 -1.09 8.61
C ASN A 398 13.38 -0.09 8.41
N VAL A 399 13.69 0.25 7.16
CA VAL A 399 14.89 0.99 6.77
C VAL A 399 14.53 2.41 6.41
N PHE A 400 15.20 3.37 7.05
CA PHE A 400 15.20 4.78 6.67
C PHE A 400 16.54 5.16 6.09
N PHE A 401 16.55 5.71 4.87
CA PHE A 401 17.77 6.08 4.17
C PHE A 401 17.56 7.34 3.33
N ASN A 402 18.48 8.31 3.42
CA ASN A 402 18.49 9.50 2.57
C ASN A 402 17.18 10.32 2.47
N ASN A 403 16.29 10.24 3.46
CA ASN A 403 15.14 11.16 3.54
C ASN A 403 15.58 12.52 4.07
N THR A 404 14.88 13.58 3.66
CA THR A 404 14.89 14.89 4.29
C THR A 404 13.77 14.94 5.31
N MET A 405 14.10 14.83 6.60
CA MET A 405 13.10 14.86 7.67
C MET A 405 13.31 16.06 8.58
N THR A 406 12.27 16.87 8.76
CA THR A 406 12.33 18.07 9.58
C THR A 406 11.11 18.21 10.49
N LYS A 407 11.30 18.84 11.65
CA LYS A 407 10.26 19.07 12.65
C LYS A 407 10.26 20.53 13.07
N GLN A 408 9.09 21.13 13.15
CA GLN A 408 8.89 22.38 13.87
C GLN A 408 8.49 22.06 15.33
N LEU A 409 9.33 22.46 16.28
CA LEU A 409 9.17 22.14 17.72
C LEU A 409 8.23 23.08 18.47
N THR A 410 8.05 24.30 17.97
CA THR A 410 7.11 25.30 18.50
C THR A 410 6.43 26.02 17.35
N ALA A 411 5.18 26.45 17.55
CA ALA A 411 4.41 27.13 16.52
C ALA A 411 5.17 28.31 15.91
N GLY A 412 5.25 28.36 14.58
CA GLY A 412 5.92 29.42 13.83
C GLY A 412 7.45 29.43 13.89
N ALA A 413 8.09 28.50 14.61
CA ALA A 413 9.56 28.39 14.62
C ALA A 413 10.12 27.80 13.32
N ALA A 414 11.44 27.86 13.16
CA ALA A 414 12.12 27.21 12.05
C ALA A 414 12.02 25.68 12.17
N TYR A 415 11.98 25.02 11.01
CA TYR A 415 12.07 23.56 10.92
C TYR A 415 13.50 23.11 11.22
N THR A 416 13.66 22.16 12.14
CA THR A 416 14.95 21.56 12.50
C THR A 416 15.09 20.18 11.85
N PRO A 417 16.29 19.80 11.36
CA PRO A 417 16.54 18.44 10.89
C PRO A 417 16.33 17.40 12.01
N TYR A 418 15.67 16.29 11.69
CA TYR A 418 15.41 15.21 12.65
C TYR A 418 16.60 14.24 12.80
N TYR A 419 17.28 13.93 11.69
CA TYR A 419 18.61 13.32 11.72
C TYR A 419 19.50 13.99 10.67
N ALA A 420 20.80 14.10 10.96
CA ALA A 420 21.71 14.91 10.16
C ALA A 420 22.39 14.14 9.01
N ASP A 421 22.62 12.83 9.19
CA ASP A 421 23.36 12.04 8.20
C ASP A 421 22.42 11.30 7.25
N ARG A 422 22.42 11.74 6.00
CA ARG A 422 21.58 11.19 4.95
C ARG A 422 22.17 9.95 4.26
N GLN A 423 23.45 9.66 4.45
CA GLN A 423 24.12 8.49 3.89
C GLN A 423 24.15 7.31 4.86
N ARG A 424 23.70 7.50 6.09
CA ARG A 424 23.53 6.41 7.07
C ARG A 424 22.25 5.62 6.79
N ILE A 425 22.36 4.31 6.90
CA ILE A 425 21.25 3.38 6.83
C ILE A 425 20.75 3.17 8.26
N TYR A 426 19.57 3.68 8.58
CA TYR A 426 18.93 3.47 9.89
C TYR A 426 17.95 2.30 9.78
N GLN A 427 18.28 1.17 10.40
CA GLN A 427 17.41 -0.01 10.44
C GLN A 427 16.72 -0.12 11.79
N PHE A 428 15.44 0.24 11.84
CA PHE A 428 14.64 0.18 13.06
C PHE A 428 14.18 -1.25 13.37
N GLY A 429 14.01 -1.53 14.66
CA GLY A 429 13.65 -2.86 15.17
C GLY A 429 14.75 -3.89 14.97
N TRP A 430 16.02 -3.46 14.91
CA TRP A 430 17.17 -4.31 14.59
C TRP A 430 18.42 -3.89 15.38
N ASN A 431 19.20 -4.85 15.86
CA ASN A 431 20.47 -4.58 16.55
C ASN A 431 21.72 -5.02 15.77
N GLY A 432 21.54 -5.45 14.51
CA GLY A 432 22.60 -5.99 13.66
C GLY A 432 22.51 -7.49 13.44
N THR A 433 21.96 -8.26 14.40
CA THR A 433 21.85 -9.72 14.32
C THR A 433 20.42 -10.24 14.44
N GLY A 434 19.54 -9.50 15.11
CA GLY A 434 18.16 -9.91 15.35
C GLY A 434 17.23 -8.73 15.61
N TRP A 435 15.94 -9.05 15.73
CA TRP A 435 14.97 -8.05 16.17
C TRP A 435 15.32 -7.60 17.59
N LYS A 436 15.17 -6.30 17.84
CA LYS A 436 15.42 -5.69 19.15
C LYS A 436 14.42 -4.56 19.37
N HIS A 437 13.74 -4.59 20.52
CA HIS A 437 12.90 -3.48 20.94
C HIS A 437 13.74 -2.21 21.11
N LEU A 438 13.16 -1.07 20.75
CA LEU A 438 13.74 0.23 21.08
C LEU A 438 13.84 0.40 22.60
N ASP A 439 15.03 0.71 23.11
CA ASP A 439 15.26 0.86 24.53
C ASP A 439 16.17 2.06 24.82
N SER A 440 16.13 2.57 26.06
CA SER A 440 17.01 3.63 26.52
C SER A 440 17.70 3.15 27.79
N GLY A 441 19.04 3.11 27.77
CA GLY A 441 19.81 2.60 28.90
C GLY A 441 19.50 1.13 29.24
N GLY A 442 19.14 0.32 28.25
CA GLY A 442 18.77 -1.09 28.42
C GLY A 442 17.31 -1.32 28.79
N THR A 443 16.52 -0.26 29.05
CA THR A 443 15.12 -0.37 29.44
C THR A 443 14.21 -0.11 28.24
N PRO A 444 13.42 -1.11 27.77
CA PRO A 444 12.54 -0.95 26.63
C PRO A 444 11.55 0.19 26.83
N ILE A 445 11.36 1.01 25.81
CA ILE A 445 10.45 2.15 25.90
C ILE A 445 8.99 1.65 25.94
N PRO A 446 8.13 2.20 26.82
CA PRO A 446 6.73 1.77 26.92
C PRO A 446 5.85 2.33 25.80
N ASP A 447 6.30 3.40 25.16
CA ASP A 447 5.64 4.18 24.10
C ASP A 447 6.69 5.01 23.37
N TRP A 448 6.42 5.35 22.11
CA TRP A 448 7.16 6.29 21.29
C TRP A 448 6.96 7.75 21.74
N ALA A 449 5.74 8.11 22.17
CA ALA A 449 5.43 9.49 22.50
C ALA A 449 6.36 10.04 23.61
N SER A 450 6.85 11.27 23.42
CA SER A 450 7.84 11.94 24.28
C SER A 450 9.24 11.31 24.32
N ARG A 451 9.55 10.38 23.41
CA ARG A 451 10.86 9.70 23.32
C ARG A 451 11.44 9.74 21.90
N GLU A 452 10.83 10.52 21.02
CA GLU A 452 11.13 10.57 19.59
C GLU A 452 12.55 11.09 19.30
N GLN A 453 13.19 11.75 20.26
CA GLN A 453 14.54 12.32 20.13
C GLN A 453 15.62 11.50 20.87
N LEU A 454 15.26 10.37 21.49
CA LEU A 454 16.26 9.50 22.12
C LEU A 454 17.12 8.82 21.06
N ASP A 455 18.38 8.56 21.41
CA ASP A 455 19.29 7.78 20.57
C ASP A 455 19.06 6.29 20.82
N TYR A 456 18.58 5.60 19.79
CA TYR A 456 18.35 4.15 19.79
C TYR A 456 19.44 3.35 19.06
N THR A 457 20.55 4.00 18.71
CA THR A 457 21.71 3.34 18.08
C THR A 457 22.52 2.52 19.08
N GLY A 458 23.66 1.95 18.68
CA GLY A 458 24.54 1.23 19.61
C GLY A 458 23.97 -0.08 20.19
N GLY A 459 22.99 -0.69 19.50
CA GLY A 459 22.34 -1.93 19.95
C GLY A 459 21.01 -1.73 20.69
N HIS A 460 20.53 -0.48 20.78
CA HIS A 460 19.29 -0.10 21.44
C HIS A 460 18.04 -0.14 20.53
N GLY A 461 18.09 -0.93 19.45
CA GLY A 461 16.96 -1.21 18.55
C GLY A 461 16.97 -0.47 17.21
N VAL A 462 17.93 0.42 16.98
CA VAL A 462 18.24 0.97 15.64
C VAL A 462 19.66 0.61 15.25
N ASP A 463 19.83 -0.25 14.26
CA ASP A 463 21.14 -0.52 13.67
C ASP A 463 21.48 0.58 12.67
N ALA A 464 22.48 1.39 13.02
CA ALA A 464 22.97 2.51 12.22
C ALA A 464 24.47 2.36 11.88
N THR A 465 24.99 1.12 11.91
CA THR A 465 26.41 0.81 11.70
C THR A 465 26.84 0.89 10.23
N ARG A 466 25.89 1.01 9.30
CA ARG A 466 26.15 1.00 7.85
C ARG A 466 25.89 2.36 7.23
N THR A 467 26.69 2.69 6.24
CA THR A 467 26.49 3.83 5.34
C THR A 467 26.50 3.34 3.89
N ASP A 468 25.87 4.10 3.00
CA ASP A 468 25.92 3.86 1.56
C ASP A 468 26.08 5.21 0.84
N PRO A 469 27.06 5.36 -0.07
CA PRO A 469 27.24 6.59 -0.82
C PRO A 469 26.19 6.77 -1.94
N ALA A 470 25.44 5.72 -2.29
CA ALA A 470 24.41 5.81 -3.32
C ALA A 470 23.28 6.74 -2.91
N GLN A 471 22.63 7.36 -3.89
CA GLN A 471 21.45 8.19 -3.63
C GLN A 471 20.25 7.35 -3.16
N SER A 472 20.10 6.15 -3.69
CA SER A 472 18.99 5.23 -3.36
C SER A 472 19.53 3.82 -3.22
N LEU A 473 19.04 3.10 -2.21
CA LEU A 473 19.26 1.67 -2.03
C LEU A 473 18.38 0.87 -2.99
N PHE A 474 17.14 1.31 -3.24
CA PHE A 474 16.20 0.62 -4.13
C PHE A 474 16.65 0.64 -5.60
N LEU A 475 17.10 1.80 -6.07
CA LEU A 475 17.50 2.03 -7.45
C LEU A 475 18.98 1.71 -7.71
N LYS A 476 19.73 1.29 -6.67
CA LYS A 476 21.18 1.02 -6.76
C LYS A 476 21.51 -0.06 -7.80
N SER A 477 20.70 -1.12 -7.88
CA SER A 477 20.89 -2.21 -8.83
C SER A 477 20.50 -1.87 -10.28
N LEU A 478 19.90 -0.70 -10.51
CA LEU A 478 19.55 -0.20 -11.86
C LEU A 478 20.70 0.56 -12.53
N THR A 479 21.85 0.73 -11.84
CA THR A 479 22.98 1.56 -12.29
C THR A 479 23.88 0.92 -13.36
N GLY A 480 23.26 0.29 -14.36
CA GLY A 480 23.85 0.08 -15.69
C GLY A 480 23.61 1.24 -16.67
N THR A 481 22.99 2.34 -16.22
CA THR A 481 22.71 3.54 -17.03
C THR A 481 23.21 4.81 -16.32
N PRO A 482 23.78 5.80 -17.04
CA PRO A 482 24.35 6.99 -16.43
C PRO A 482 23.28 7.87 -15.78
N SER A 483 23.66 8.47 -14.65
CA SER A 483 22.87 9.41 -13.86
C SER A 483 22.31 10.58 -14.69
N PRO A 484 21.02 10.96 -14.56
CA PRO A 484 20.55 12.21 -15.12
C PRO A 484 21.14 13.38 -14.32
N SER A 485 21.92 14.23 -14.98
CA SER A 485 22.37 15.50 -14.41
C SER A 485 21.16 16.36 -14.03
N ALA A 486 21.19 16.92 -12.82
CA ALA A 486 20.16 17.82 -12.30
C ALA A 486 19.93 19.03 -13.23
N PRO A 487 18.68 19.51 -13.40
CA PRO A 487 18.43 20.74 -14.15
C PRO A 487 18.94 21.96 -13.35
N ALA A 488 19.68 22.83 -14.04
CA ALA A 488 20.15 24.10 -13.50
C ALA A 488 18.97 25.04 -13.20
N SER A 489 19.03 25.68 -12.03
CA SER A 489 18.12 26.75 -11.60
C SER A 489 18.29 27.98 -12.49
N PRO A 490 17.22 28.58 -13.07
CA PRO A 490 17.36 29.78 -13.87
C PRO A 490 17.50 31.02 -12.97
N SER A 491 18.59 31.77 -13.19
CA SER A 491 18.86 33.09 -12.63
C SER A 491 17.81 34.13 -13.04
N ALA A 492 17.46 35.02 -12.12
CA ALA A 492 16.52 36.13 -12.32
C ALA A 492 16.99 37.13 -13.38
N PRO A 493 16.10 37.71 -14.22
CA PRO A 493 16.47 38.83 -15.08
C PRO A 493 16.26 40.19 -14.40
N ALA A 494 17.15 41.12 -14.74
CA ALA A 494 17.15 42.51 -14.31
C ALA A 494 16.02 43.35 -14.95
N SER A 495 15.59 44.36 -14.20
CA SER A 495 14.61 45.39 -14.59
C SER A 495 15.21 46.41 -15.57
N PRO A 496 14.41 46.99 -16.48
CA PRO A 496 14.41 48.46 -16.56
C PRO A 496 13.04 49.13 -16.79
N SER A 497 13.08 50.45 -16.58
CA SER A 497 12.03 51.44 -16.30
C SER A 497 11.22 51.97 -17.49
N ALA A 498 9.94 52.29 -17.20
CA ALA A 498 9.00 53.35 -17.65
C ALA A 498 8.98 53.99 -19.07
N SER A 499 7.88 53.75 -19.81
CA SER A 499 6.80 54.63 -20.39
C SER A 499 7.07 56.01 -21.08
N PRO A 500 6.14 56.61 -21.91
CA PRO A 500 4.80 56.16 -22.36
C PRO A 500 4.32 56.49 -23.84
N SER A 501 3.22 55.81 -24.26
CA SER A 501 2.04 56.29 -25.06
C SER A 501 2.05 56.46 -26.62
N PRO A 502 0.89 56.50 -27.34
CA PRO A 502 0.21 55.31 -27.91
C PRO A 502 -0.24 55.45 -29.39
N SER A 503 -0.59 54.34 -30.07
CA SER A 503 -1.64 54.33 -31.11
C SER A 503 -2.15 52.90 -31.41
N ALA A 504 -3.42 52.79 -31.77
CA ALA A 504 -4.26 51.59 -31.75
C ALA A 504 -4.35 50.83 -33.09
N SER A 505 -4.46 49.49 -33.04
CA SER A 505 -5.57 48.64 -33.60
C SER A 505 -5.14 47.16 -33.73
N PRO A 506 -6.10 46.20 -33.77
CA PRO A 506 -5.88 44.82 -33.29
C PRO A 506 -5.58 43.80 -34.41
N SER A 507 -4.86 42.73 -34.07
CA SER A 507 -5.06 41.41 -34.69
C SER A 507 -4.53 40.31 -33.78
N ALA A 508 -5.37 39.32 -33.49
CA ALA A 508 -5.07 38.15 -32.67
C ALA A 508 -4.55 36.99 -33.52
N ALA A 509 -3.50 36.30 -33.06
CA ALA A 509 -3.24 34.88 -33.31
C ALA A 509 -2.14 34.36 -32.36
N PRO A 510 -2.37 33.28 -31.59
CA PRO A 510 -1.31 32.60 -30.84
C PRO A 510 -0.59 31.60 -31.75
N SER A 511 0.75 31.61 -31.70
CA SER A 511 1.58 30.54 -32.28
C SER A 511 1.89 29.53 -31.18
N ALA A 512 1.30 28.34 -31.28
CA ALA A 512 1.65 27.17 -30.46
C ALA A 512 2.65 26.31 -31.24
N SER A 513 3.78 25.97 -30.60
CA SER A 513 4.62 24.85 -31.02
C SER A 513 3.80 23.55 -31.02
N PRO A 514 3.90 22.69 -32.05
CA PRO A 514 3.15 21.45 -32.08
C PRO A 514 3.74 20.43 -31.11
N SER A 515 3.06 20.22 -29.99
CA SER A 515 3.06 18.94 -29.30
C SER A 515 2.37 17.92 -30.22
N ALA A 516 3.03 16.81 -30.54
CA ALA A 516 2.42 15.73 -31.31
C ALA A 516 1.14 15.24 -30.59
N PRO A 517 0.03 14.97 -31.30
CA PRO A 517 -1.20 14.49 -30.68
C PRO A 517 -0.97 13.13 -30.02
N SER A 518 -1.48 12.95 -28.80
CA SER A 518 -1.68 11.61 -28.23
C SER A 518 -2.61 10.85 -29.16
N SER A 519 -2.14 9.76 -29.76
CA SER A 519 -3.00 8.91 -30.58
C SER A 519 -4.12 8.35 -29.70
N CYS A 520 -5.32 8.20 -30.26
CA CYS A 520 -6.44 7.52 -29.59
C CYS A 520 -6.30 5.98 -29.65
N LEU A 521 -5.20 5.48 -30.21
CA LEU A 521 -4.86 4.07 -30.14
C LEU A 521 -4.28 3.75 -28.76
N THR A 522 -4.61 2.57 -28.25
CA THR A 522 -3.99 2.03 -27.02
C THR A 522 -3.40 0.67 -27.32
N ALA A 523 -2.24 0.34 -26.76
CA ALA A 523 -1.61 -0.96 -26.90
C ALA A 523 -1.51 -1.65 -25.54
N ARG A 524 -1.79 -2.96 -25.49
CA ARG A 524 -1.50 -3.83 -24.34
C ARG A 524 -0.68 -5.02 -24.81
N THR A 525 0.08 -5.62 -23.89
CA THR A 525 0.89 -6.79 -24.19
C THR A 525 0.47 -7.99 -23.35
N VAL A 526 0.56 -9.19 -23.94
CA VAL A 526 0.26 -10.46 -23.29
C VAL A 526 1.39 -11.42 -23.60
N LYS A 527 2.08 -11.91 -22.57
CA LYS A 527 3.10 -12.96 -22.73
C LYS A 527 2.39 -14.29 -22.98
N THR A 528 2.57 -14.87 -24.17
CA THR A 528 1.87 -16.08 -24.59
C THR A 528 2.63 -17.35 -24.22
N SER A 529 3.96 -17.28 -24.11
CA SER A 529 4.82 -18.38 -23.68
C SER A 529 6.15 -17.85 -23.14
N SER A 530 6.86 -18.64 -22.33
CA SER A 530 8.20 -18.31 -21.84
C SER A 530 9.07 -19.54 -21.67
N TRP A 531 10.36 -19.41 -21.95
CA TRP A 531 11.39 -20.41 -21.71
C TRP A 531 12.63 -19.75 -21.07
N SER A 532 13.65 -20.55 -20.74
CA SER A 532 14.82 -20.09 -19.97
C SER A 532 15.60 -18.93 -20.61
N THR A 533 15.52 -18.78 -21.93
CA THR A 533 16.29 -17.79 -22.70
C THR A 533 15.43 -16.82 -23.51
N GLY A 534 14.10 -16.82 -23.32
CA GLY A 534 13.21 -16.01 -24.15
C GLY A 534 11.73 -16.15 -23.83
N TYR A 535 10.90 -15.43 -24.58
CA TYR A 535 9.44 -15.50 -24.47
C TYR A 535 8.75 -15.13 -25.78
N GLY A 536 7.52 -15.59 -25.95
CA GLY A 536 6.58 -15.11 -26.96
C GLY A 536 5.62 -14.08 -26.36
N MET A 537 5.29 -13.03 -27.09
CA MET A 537 4.40 -11.96 -26.65
C MET A 537 3.52 -11.45 -27.79
N ASP A 538 2.23 -11.32 -27.51
CA ASP A 538 1.27 -10.65 -28.38
C ASP A 538 1.08 -9.20 -27.92
N VAL A 539 0.90 -8.31 -28.87
CA VAL A 539 0.59 -6.89 -28.69
C VAL A 539 -0.75 -6.62 -29.35
N PHE A 540 -1.71 -6.18 -28.56
CA PHE A 540 -3.06 -5.84 -29.01
C PHE A 540 -3.22 -4.34 -29.08
N ILE A 541 -3.69 -3.85 -30.22
CA ILE A 541 -3.88 -2.44 -30.54
C ILE A 541 -5.37 -2.19 -30.64
N LYS A 542 -5.90 -1.33 -29.76
CA LYS A 542 -7.30 -0.94 -29.75
C LYS A 542 -7.47 0.44 -30.33
N ASN A 543 -8.44 0.58 -31.23
CA ASN A 543 -8.86 1.87 -31.74
C ASN A 543 -9.94 2.48 -30.86
N ASN A 544 -9.60 3.49 -30.05
CA ASN A 544 -10.57 4.28 -29.28
C ASN A 544 -10.95 5.60 -29.97
N CYS A 545 -10.53 5.79 -31.22
CA CYS A 545 -10.91 6.92 -32.05
C CYS A 545 -12.37 6.78 -32.50
N ALA A 546 -12.99 7.91 -32.89
CA ALA A 546 -14.33 7.92 -33.46
C ALA A 546 -14.39 7.39 -34.92
N THR A 547 -13.24 7.25 -35.59
CA THR A 547 -13.10 6.78 -36.98
C THR A 547 -12.16 5.58 -37.07
N ALA A 548 -12.31 4.77 -38.12
CA ALA A 548 -11.38 3.68 -38.37
C ALA A 548 -9.96 4.21 -38.62
N THR A 549 -8.94 3.51 -38.13
CA THR A 549 -7.55 3.71 -38.55
C THR A 549 -7.28 2.84 -39.77
N THR A 550 -6.43 3.29 -40.70
CA THR A 550 -6.01 2.50 -41.87
C THR A 550 -4.55 2.05 -41.80
N ALA A 551 -3.84 2.49 -40.76
CA ALA A 551 -2.48 2.11 -40.43
C ALA A 551 -2.28 2.27 -38.92
N TRP A 552 -1.33 1.52 -38.39
CA TRP A 552 -0.89 1.67 -37.01
C TRP A 552 0.63 1.51 -36.91
N ARG A 553 1.19 2.16 -35.90
CA ARG A 553 2.59 2.02 -35.49
C ARG A 553 2.64 1.77 -33.99
N VAL A 554 3.39 0.77 -33.56
CA VAL A 554 3.71 0.56 -32.14
C VAL A 554 5.21 0.63 -31.96
N GLU A 555 5.64 1.45 -31.02
CA GLU A 555 7.04 1.57 -30.64
C GLU A 555 7.23 1.14 -29.19
N PHE A 556 8.32 0.45 -28.89
CA PHE A 556 8.71 0.17 -27.52
C PHE A 556 10.22 -0.03 -27.43
N ASP A 557 10.73 0.05 -26.22
CA ASP A 557 12.12 -0.25 -25.90
C ASP A 557 12.23 -1.61 -25.22
N LEU A 558 13.32 -2.33 -25.47
CA LEU A 558 13.71 -3.51 -24.70
C LEU A 558 15.03 -3.26 -23.96
N PRO A 559 15.21 -3.74 -22.72
CA PRO A 559 16.51 -3.64 -22.05
C PRO A 559 17.60 -4.32 -22.86
N ALA A 560 18.86 -3.87 -22.75
CA ALA A 560 19.97 -4.39 -23.56
C ALA A 560 20.19 -5.92 -23.44
N SER A 561 19.68 -6.55 -22.37
CA SER A 561 19.69 -8.01 -22.16
C SER A 561 18.62 -8.77 -22.93
N THR A 562 17.72 -8.07 -23.64
CA THR A 562 16.61 -8.66 -24.39
C THR A 562 16.47 -8.00 -25.76
N THR A 563 16.27 -8.80 -26.81
CA THR A 563 16.02 -8.30 -28.16
C THR A 563 14.94 -9.11 -28.84
N VAL A 564 14.22 -8.51 -29.78
CA VAL A 564 13.21 -9.22 -30.56
C VAL A 564 13.90 -10.14 -31.58
N SER A 565 13.73 -11.45 -31.47
CA SER A 565 14.34 -12.44 -32.36
C SER A 565 13.52 -12.68 -33.64
N SER A 566 12.19 -12.61 -33.54
CA SER A 566 11.26 -12.74 -34.70
C SER A 566 9.94 -12.02 -34.39
N SER A 567 9.20 -11.62 -35.42
CA SER A 567 7.86 -11.04 -35.29
C SER A 567 6.95 -11.48 -36.43
N TRP A 568 5.65 -11.49 -36.19
CA TRP A 568 4.61 -11.80 -37.18
C TRP A 568 3.52 -10.73 -37.17
N SER A 569 2.69 -10.71 -38.22
CA SER A 569 1.59 -9.73 -38.41
C SER A 569 2.03 -8.27 -38.28
N SER A 570 3.31 -7.98 -38.52
CA SER A 570 3.93 -6.67 -38.41
C SER A 570 5.20 -6.60 -39.26
N THR A 571 5.53 -5.40 -39.73
CA THR A 571 6.87 -5.09 -40.24
C THR A 571 7.66 -4.39 -39.13
N ARG A 572 8.80 -4.96 -38.76
CA ARG A 572 9.63 -4.48 -37.64
C ARG A 572 10.90 -3.80 -38.16
N THR A 573 11.16 -2.58 -37.69
CA THR A 573 12.48 -1.93 -37.75
C THR A 573 13.05 -1.80 -36.35
N SER A 574 14.38 -1.76 -36.21
CA SER A 574 15.01 -1.67 -34.89
C SER A 574 16.27 -0.82 -34.95
N SER A 575 16.47 0.01 -33.92
CA SER A 575 17.67 0.81 -33.71
C SER A 575 18.10 0.64 -32.26
N ALA A 576 19.19 -0.13 -32.05
CA ALA A 576 19.62 -0.58 -30.72
C ALA A 576 18.47 -1.24 -29.94
N GLN A 577 18.06 -0.65 -28.81
CA GLN A 577 17.00 -1.14 -27.94
C GLN A 577 15.59 -0.71 -28.36
N HIS A 578 15.48 0.21 -29.31
CA HIS A 578 14.21 0.75 -29.77
C HIS A 578 13.66 -0.09 -30.94
N HIS A 579 12.46 -0.61 -30.76
CA HIS A 579 11.77 -1.42 -31.75
C HIS A 579 10.49 -0.73 -32.22
N THR A 580 10.34 -0.61 -33.54
CA THR A 580 9.15 -0.06 -34.18
C THR A 580 8.47 -1.15 -34.99
N PHE A 581 7.17 -1.28 -34.82
CA PHE A 581 6.30 -2.20 -35.55
C PHE A 581 5.25 -1.39 -36.30
N VAL A 582 5.03 -1.72 -37.57
CA VAL A 582 3.92 -1.18 -38.36
C VAL A 582 3.08 -2.31 -38.93
N ASN A 583 1.82 -2.02 -39.25
CA ASN A 583 0.90 -2.98 -39.83
C ASN A 583 1.43 -3.60 -41.14
N VAL A 584 1.02 -4.83 -41.40
CA VAL A 584 1.12 -5.44 -42.74
C VAL A 584 -0.14 -5.12 -43.54
N ALA A 585 -0.18 -5.52 -44.81
CA ALA A 585 -1.23 -5.11 -45.74
C ALA A 585 -2.67 -5.47 -45.30
N TYR A 586 -2.85 -6.51 -44.48
CA TYR A 586 -4.18 -7.01 -44.12
C TYR A 586 -4.71 -6.54 -42.76
N ASN A 587 -3.90 -5.91 -41.90
CA ASN A 587 -4.28 -5.61 -40.51
C ASN A 587 -4.10 -4.13 -40.12
N GLY A 588 -4.05 -3.22 -41.09
CA GLY A 588 -4.00 -1.77 -40.82
C GLY A 588 -5.36 -1.17 -40.43
N ASP A 589 -6.44 -1.77 -40.93
CA ASP A 589 -7.81 -1.29 -40.74
C ASP A 589 -8.35 -1.73 -39.37
N ILE A 590 -8.51 -0.79 -38.43
CA ILE A 590 -9.12 -1.06 -37.12
C ILE A 590 -10.34 -0.14 -36.97
N ALA A 591 -11.54 -0.70 -36.96
CA ALA A 591 -12.76 0.09 -36.75
C ALA A 591 -12.85 0.65 -35.32
N PRO A 592 -13.61 1.74 -35.07
CA PRO A 592 -13.85 2.26 -33.72
C PRO A 592 -14.29 1.17 -32.74
N GLY A 593 -13.61 1.08 -31.60
CA GLY A 593 -13.86 0.10 -30.55
C GLY A 593 -13.32 -1.31 -30.82
N GLN A 594 -12.79 -1.59 -32.01
CA GLN A 594 -12.19 -2.87 -32.37
C GLN A 594 -10.70 -2.93 -32.05
N GLU A 595 -10.14 -4.14 -32.15
CA GLU A 595 -8.72 -4.41 -31.88
C GLU A 595 -8.09 -5.23 -32.99
N GLU A 596 -6.81 -4.99 -33.23
CA GLU A 596 -5.93 -5.84 -34.02
C GLU A 596 -4.72 -6.28 -33.20
N SER A 597 -3.99 -7.29 -33.68
CA SER A 597 -2.81 -7.76 -32.96
C SER A 597 -1.64 -8.13 -33.86
N PHE A 598 -0.45 -8.04 -33.28
CA PHE A 598 0.77 -8.65 -33.80
C PHE A 598 1.51 -9.34 -32.67
N GLY A 599 2.46 -10.21 -32.99
CA GLY A 599 3.26 -10.86 -31.96
C GLY A 599 4.73 -10.96 -32.32
N PHE A 600 5.52 -11.28 -31.30
CA PHE A 600 6.96 -11.43 -31.42
C PHE A 600 7.54 -12.44 -30.44
N ASN A 601 8.69 -13.00 -30.79
CA ASN A 601 9.55 -13.71 -29.86
C ASN A 601 10.72 -12.81 -29.45
N ALA A 602 11.07 -12.86 -28.17
CA ALA A 602 12.24 -12.21 -27.60
C ALA A 602 13.30 -13.24 -27.21
N ALA A 603 14.57 -12.90 -27.44
CA ALA A 603 15.72 -13.55 -26.83
C ALA A 603 16.16 -12.69 -25.64
N GLY A 604 16.07 -13.23 -24.42
CA GLY A 604 16.13 -12.50 -23.15
C GLY A 604 14.78 -12.49 -22.43
N THR A 605 14.80 -12.27 -21.10
CA THR A 605 13.60 -12.42 -20.24
C THR A 605 12.97 -11.10 -19.81
N ALA A 606 13.55 -9.95 -20.18
CA ALA A 606 13.05 -8.64 -19.79
C ALA A 606 11.90 -8.19 -20.70
N ASN A 607 10.88 -7.57 -20.11
CA ASN A 607 9.69 -7.13 -20.83
C ASN A 607 9.92 -5.77 -21.55
N PRO A 608 9.16 -5.46 -22.61
CA PRO A 608 9.18 -4.14 -23.24
C PRO A 608 8.67 -3.03 -22.31
N TYR A 609 9.20 -1.83 -22.48
CA TYR A 609 8.77 -0.60 -21.81
C TYR A 609 8.60 0.56 -22.81
N ASN A 610 8.05 1.70 -22.38
CA ASN A 610 7.73 2.84 -23.26
C ASN A 610 6.84 2.51 -24.47
N ILE A 611 5.88 1.58 -24.31
CA ILE A 611 5.02 1.14 -25.40
C ILE A 611 4.11 2.30 -25.84
N THR A 612 4.31 2.75 -27.08
CA THR A 612 3.63 3.91 -27.66
C THR A 612 2.93 3.51 -28.97
N PRO A 613 1.60 3.38 -28.99
CA PRO A 613 0.83 3.21 -30.22
C PRO A 613 0.58 4.56 -30.91
N ARG A 614 0.55 4.58 -32.24
CA ARG A 614 0.25 5.75 -33.08
C ARG A 614 -0.56 5.40 -34.31
#